data_AF-A0A971TMV0-F1
#
_entry.id   AF-A0A971TMV0-F1
#
_cell.length_a   1.000
_cell.length_b   1.000
_cell.length_c   1.000
_cell.angle_alpha   90.00
_cell.angle_beta   90.00
_cell.angle_gamma   90.00
#
_symmetry.space_group_name_H-M   'P 1'
#
loop_
_entity.id
_entity.type
_entity.pdbx_description
1 polymer ?
#
loop_
_entity_poly.entity_id
_entity_poly.type
_entity_poly.pdbx_seq_one_letter_code
_entity_poly.pdbx_strand_id
1 'polypeptide(L)' 'MRVILTTTLLLCCSNIFMTFAWYGHLRNLSHRPWIIAALVSWGIAFFEYLIQVPANRIGHTVL' A
#
# COMPACT_ATOMS: atom_id res chain seq x y z
N MET A 1 -17.91 -11.61 -11.53
CA MET A 1 -18.39 -10.44 -10.76
C MET A 1 -17.72 -10.31 -9.39
N ARG A 2 -17.82 -11.30 -8.50
CA ARG A 2 -17.27 -11.23 -7.12
C ARG A 2 -15.76 -11.01 -7.05
N VAL A 3 -15.01 -11.64 -7.96
CA VAL A 3 -13.55 -11.55 -8.01
C VAL A 3 -13.06 -10.17 -8.41
N ILE A 4 -13.66 -9.55 -9.44
CA ILE A 4 -13.35 -8.19 -9.89
C ILE A 4 -13.55 -7.18 -8.75
N LEU A 5 -14.63 -7.32 -7.98
CA LEU A 5 -14.87 -6.47 -6.82
C LEU A 5 -13.77 -6.64 -5.76
N THR A 6 -13.32 -7.87 -5.51
CA THR A 6 -12.24 -8.16 -4.56
C THR A 6 -10.91 -7.57 -5.03
N THR A 7 -10.54 -7.70 -6.31
CA THR A 7 -9.32 -7.11 -6.86
C THR A 7 -9.35 -5.58 -6.82
N THR A 8 -10.46 -4.96 -7.24
CA THR A 8 -10.61 -3.50 -7.20
C THR A 8 -10.53 -2.96 -5.77
N LEU A 9 -11.12 -3.65 -4.80
CA LEU A 9 -11.10 -3.22 -3.40
C LEU A 9 -9.71 -3.37 -2.78
N LEU A 10 -8.99 -4.47 -3.08
CA LEU A 10 -7.61 -4.66 -2.65
C LEU A 10 -6.66 -3.61 -3.25
N LEU A 11 -6.82 -3.27 -4.54
CA LEU A 11 -6.05 -2.22 -5.21
C LEU A 11 -6.36 -0.82 -4.65
N CYS A 12 -7.63 -0.52 -4.39
CA CYS A 12 -8.01 0.73 -3.71
C CYS A 12 -7.39 0.83 -2.32
N CYS A 13 -7.43 -0.24 -1.52
CA CYS A 13 -6.77 -0.28 -0.21
C CYS A 13 -5.26 -0.05 -0.33
N SER A 14 -4.58 -0.72 -1.26
CA SER A 14 -3.15 -0.51 -1.55
C SER A 14 -2.85 0.97 -1.85
N ASN A 15 -3.66 1.59 -2.69
CA ASN A 15 -3.47 2.97 -3.11
C ASN A 15 -3.67 3.99 -1.96
N ILE A 16 -4.57 3.69 -1.03
CA ILE A 16 -4.77 4.48 0.19
C ILE A 16 -3.51 4.39 1.08
N PHE A 17 -2.94 3.19 1.28
CA PHE A 17 -1.70 3.03 2.05
C PHE A 17 -0.54 3.83 1.45
N MET A 18 -0.41 3.82 0.12
CA MET A 18 0.60 4.59 -0.59
C MET A 18 0.42 6.11 -0.39
N THR A 19 -0.83 6.58 -0.48
CA THR A 19 -1.16 7.99 -0.23
C THR A 19 -0.87 8.41 1.22
N PHE A 20 -1.15 7.54 2.19
CA PHE A 20 -0.81 7.77 3.59
C PHE A 20 0.70 7.84 3.83
N ALA A 21 1.48 6.94 3.22
CA ALA A 21 2.95 6.99 3.30
C ALA A 21 3.49 8.31 2.75
N TRP A 22 2.97 8.76 1.60
CA TRP A 22 3.37 10.02 0.96
C TRP A 22 3.00 11.24 1.81
N TYR A 23 1.77 11.31 2.32
CA TYR A 23 1.31 12.44 3.13
C TYR A 23 2.02 12.50 4.49
N GLY A 24 2.28 11.34 5.12
CA GLY A 24 3.08 11.23 6.33
C GLY A 24 4.54 11.66 6.10
N HIS A 25 5.11 11.28 4.95
CA HIS A 25 6.44 11.68 4.52
C HIS A 25 6.56 13.19 4.26
N LEU A 26 5.66 13.78 3.48
CA LEU A 26 5.73 15.21 3.16
C LEU A 26 5.42 16.12 4.36
N ARG A 27 4.45 15.77 5.20
CA ARG A 27 3.92 16.71 6.21
C ARG A 27 4.63 16.63 7.56
N ASN A 28 5.14 15.45 7.94
CA ASN A 28 5.60 15.20 9.31
C ASN A 28 7.08 14.79 9.39
N LEU A 29 7.74 14.52 8.26
CA LEU A 29 9.06 13.88 8.22
C LEU A 29 10.20 14.79 7.78
N SER A 30 9.94 15.97 7.22
CA SER A 30 10.98 16.98 6.93
C SER A 30 11.76 17.46 8.16
N HIS A 31 11.24 17.24 9.37
CA HIS A 31 11.90 17.63 10.63
C HIS A 31 12.14 16.44 11.59
N ARG A 32 11.86 15.21 11.15
CA ARG A 32 12.04 13.98 11.95
C ARG A 32 13.29 13.21 11.50
N PRO A 33 13.90 12.41 12.37
CA PRO A 33 15.05 11.57 12.02
C PRO A 33 14.75 10.70 10.80
N TRP A 34 15.66 10.70 9.82
CA TRP A 34 15.56 9.91 8.58
C TRP A 34 15.31 8.41 8.84
N ILE A 35 15.77 7.89 9.97
CA ILE A 35 15.52 6.50 10.40
C ILE A 35 14.03 6.23 10.65
N ILE A 36 13.31 7.18 11.25
CA ILE A 36 11.86 7.04 11.48
C ILE A 36 11.13 7.12 10.14
N ALA A 37 11.62 7.95 9.21
CA ALA A 37 11.11 8.00 7.86
C ALA A 37 11.24 6.67 7.12
N ALA A 38 12.45 6.11 7.14
CA ALA A 38 12.74 4.83 6.52
C ALA A 38 11.91 3.68 7.13
N LEU A 39 11.83 3.58 8.46
CA LEU A 39 11.07 2.52 9.14
C LEU A 39 9.57 2.58 8.87
N VAL A 40 8.98 3.78 8.91
CA VAL A 40 7.55 3.95 8.63
C VAL A 40 7.25 3.66 7.16
N SER A 41 8.07 4.17 6.22
CA SER A 41 7.90 3.89 4.79
C SER A 41 8.09 2.40 4.47
N TRP A 42 9.08 1.72 5.04
CA TRP A 42 9.25 0.28 4.89
C TRP A 42 8.11 -0.53 5.51
N GLY A 43 7.63 -0.12 6.69
CA GLY A 43 6.48 -0.77 7.34
C GLY A 43 5.23 -0.69 6.46
N ILE A 44 4.91 0.48 5.92
CA ILE A 44 3.74 0.67 5.06
C ILE A 44 3.90 -0.12 3.74
N ALA A 45 5.08 -0.08 3.12
CA ALA A 45 5.36 -0.85 1.90
C ALA A 45 5.22 -2.37 2.11
N PHE A 46 5.58 -2.87 3.29
CA PHE A 46 5.39 -4.29 3.64
C PHE A 46 3.91 -4.69 3.70
N PHE A 47 3.06 -3.87 4.35
CA PHE A 47 1.61 -4.13 4.40
C PHE A 47 0.95 -3.97 3.03
N GLU A 48 1.38 -2.99 2.24
CA GLU A 48 0.93 -2.82 0.86
C GLU A 48 1.21 -4.08 0.04
N TYR A 49 2.45 -4.61 0.12
CA TYR A 49 2.86 -5.79 -0.62
C TYR A 49 2.06 -7.05 -0.26
N LEU A 50 1.72 -7.22 1.03
CA LEU A 50 0.89 -8.33 1.51
C LEU A 50 -0.51 -8.32 0.91
N ILE A 51 -1.06 -7.14 0.59
CA ILE A 51 -2.40 -6.97 0.01
C ILE A 51 -2.32 -7.03 -1.52
N GLN A 52 -1.29 -6.43 -2.10
CA GLN A 52 -1.12 -6.30 -3.54
C GLN A 52 -0.77 -7.63 -4.22
N VAL A 53 0.10 -8.47 -3.63
CA VAL A 53 0.46 -9.78 -4.22
C VAL A 53 -0.74 -10.72 -4.38
N PRO A 54 -1.57 -11.01 -3.36
CA PRO A 54 -2.74 -11.86 -3.53
C PRO A 54 -3.78 -11.23 -4.45
N ALA A 55 -3.96 -9.90 -4.42
CA ALA A 55 -4.82 -9.20 -5.37
C ALA A 55 -4.39 -9.48 -6.82
N ASN A 56 -3.09 -9.34 -7.10
CA ASN A 56 -2.55 -9.53 -8.44
C ASN A 56 -2.61 -11.01 -8.89
N ARG A 57 -2.38 -11.97 -7.98
CA ARG A 57 -2.54 -13.41 -8.29
C ARG A 57 -3.98 -13.81 -8.57
N ILE A 58 -4.92 -13.30 -7.78
CA ILE A 58 -6.36 -13.54 -7.97
C ILE A 58 -6.82 -12.91 -9.29
N GLY A 59 -6.35 -11.70 -9.61
CA GLY A 59 -6.60 -11.05 -10.89
C GLY A 59 -6.09 -11.87 -12.08
N HIS A 60 -4.83 -12.29 -12.07
CA HIS A 60 -4.20 -13.06 -13.15
C HIS A 60 -4.81 -14.45 -13.36
N THR A 61 -5.46 -15.03 -12.34
CA THR A 61 -6.09 -16.36 -12.46
C THR A 61 -7.51 -16.27 -13.03
N VAL A 62 -8.15 -15.09 -12.98
CA VAL A 62 -9.60 -14.94 -13.22
C VAL A 62 -9.95 -13.97 -14.35
N LEU A 63 -9.05 -13.06 -14.71
CA LEU A 63 -9.14 -12.17 -15.90
C LEU A 63 -8.22 -12.70 -17.01
#